data_AF-A0A9C5ZHV5-F1
#
_entry.id   AF-A0A9C5ZHV5-F1
#
_cell.length_a   1.000
_cell.length_b   1.000
_cell.length_c   1.000
_cell.angle_alpha   90.00
_cell.angle_beta   90.00
_cell.angle_gamma   90.00
#
_symmetry.space_group_name_H-M   'P 1'
#
loop_
_entity.id
_entity.type
_entity.pdbx_description
1 polymer ?
#
loop_
_entity_poly.entity_id
_entity_poly.type
_entity_poly.pdbx_seq_one_letter_code
_entity_poly.pdbx_strand_id
1 'polypeptide(L)'
;MFKKENMDSWNAVFTECQLRSSDLSKPTEGFLTSVLVVYLKRFGYKIEPPSTMENNEYHLFRIKLVKQIDHMLKITNESYVFTYYDLIRPTPKKTSQMLRILLNYLFYYNMYKEEVFKMVGKPLNELQDLKARVEKTRCENERRQKDKNAELKQSIQMLNEGLSTSREELKTYVEKIGAKKGDIGKLEREIEELTEKQKQLQEDKNRLLNKVVSNDEFQELGK
;
A
#
# COMPACT_ATOMS: atom_id res chain seq x y z
N MET A 1 -26.23 10.35 53.57
CA MET A 1 -27.33 9.58 52.94
C MET A 1 -27.13 9.63 51.43
N PHE A 2 -27.28 8.51 50.71
CA PHE A 2 -27.30 8.52 49.25
C PHE A 2 -28.63 9.15 48.82
N LYS A 3 -28.60 10.31 48.16
CA LYS A 3 -29.81 11.06 47.80
C LYS A 3 -30.53 10.39 46.63
N LYS A 4 -31.83 10.66 46.48
CA LYS A 4 -32.64 10.22 45.34
C LYS A 4 -31.99 10.60 44.00
N GLU A 5 -31.50 11.84 43.88
CA GLU A 5 -30.77 12.34 42.71
C GLU A 5 -29.55 11.47 42.32
N ASN A 6 -28.81 10.94 43.31
CA ASN A 6 -27.68 10.05 43.04
C ASN A 6 -28.14 8.67 42.55
N MET A 7 -29.31 8.21 43.00
CA MET A 7 -29.92 6.95 42.57
C MET A 7 -30.44 7.05 41.15
N ASP A 8 -31.14 8.13 40.83
CA ASP A 8 -31.62 8.39 39.47
C ASP A 8 -30.44 8.52 38.50
N SER A 9 -29.39 9.24 38.92
CA SER A 9 -28.13 9.37 38.20
C SER A 9 -27.43 8.03 37.95
N TRP A 10 -27.36 7.17 38.97
CA TRP A 10 -26.79 5.83 38.83
C TRP A 10 -27.61 5.00 37.84
N ASN A 11 -28.93 4.98 38.01
CA ASN A 11 -29.83 4.16 37.20
C ASN A 11 -29.91 4.60 35.74
N ALA A 12 -29.66 5.88 35.46
CA ALA A 12 -29.52 6.40 34.10
C ALA A 12 -28.26 5.86 33.41
N VAL A 13 -27.17 5.63 34.15
CA VAL A 13 -25.89 5.16 33.61
C VAL A 13 -25.82 3.63 33.56
N PHE A 14 -26.42 2.95 34.54
CA PHE A 14 -26.33 1.51 34.74
C PHE A 14 -27.69 0.83 34.60
N THR A 15 -28.15 0.68 33.35
CA THR A 15 -29.47 0.11 33.03
C THR A 15 -29.60 -1.36 33.43
N GLU A 16 -28.51 -2.12 33.38
CA GLU A 16 -28.46 -3.54 33.75
C GLU A 16 -28.46 -3.78 35.27
N CYS A 17 -28.16 -2.75 36.08
CA CYS A 17 -28.07 -2.88 37.54
C CYS A 17 -28.59 -1.60 38.22
N GLN A 18 -29.93 -1.55 38.33
CA GLN A 18 -30.63 -0.43 38.96
C GLN A 18 -30.63 -0.57 40.48
N LEU A 19 -30.26 0.51 41.16
CA LEU A 19 -30.35 0.65 42.60
C LEU A 19 -31.79 0.92 43.02
N ARG A 20 -32.26 0.22 44.05
CA ARG A 20 -33.52 0.51 44.73
C ARG A 20 -33.26 1.00 46.15
N SER A 21 -34.21 1.75 46.70
CA SER A 21 -34.12 2.25 48.08
C SER A 21 -34.11 1.12 49.12
N SER A 22 -34.77 -0.02 48.83
CA SER A 22 -34.71 -1.23 49.66
C SER A 22 -33.30 -1.79 49.76
N ASP A 23 -32.58 -1.81 48.65
CA ASP A 23 -31.26 -2.45 48.54
C ASP A 23 -30.19 -1.61 49.24
N LEU A 24 -30.35 -0.29 49.25
CA LEU A 24 -29.46 0.60 50.02
C LEU A 24 -29.78 0.60 51.52
N SER A 25 -31.03 0.32 51.90
CA SER A 25 -31.46 0.27 53.29
C SER A 25 -31.04 -1.03 53.98
N LYS A 26 -30.95 -2.13 53.23
CA LYS A 26 -30.45 -3.43 53.69
C LYS A 26 -29.58 -4.06 52.58
N PRO A 27 -28.34 -3.57 52.40
CA PRO A 27 -27.49 -4.09 51.35
C PRO A 27 -27.13 -5.55 51.61
N THR A 28 -27.10 -6.34 50.55
CA THR A 28 -26.63 -7.73 50.58
C THR A 28 -25.30 -7.82 49.84
N GLU A 29 -24.52 -8.85 50.14
CA GLU A 29 -23.27 -9.13 49.42
C GLU A 29 -23.49 -9.29 47.92
N GLY A 30 -24.51 -10.06 47.52
CA GLY A 30 -24.81 -10.32 46.11
C GLY A 30 -25.22 -9.06 45.35
N PHE A 31 -26.01 -8.19 46.00
CA PHE A 31 -26.34 -6.87 45.46
C PHE A 31 -25.07 -6.03 45.27
N LEU A 32 -24.26 -5.88 46.33
CA LEU A 32 -23.09 -5.02 46.28
C LEU A 32 -22.05 -5.53 45.27
N THR A 33 -21.86 -6.84 45.19
CA THR A 33 -20.98 -7.48 44.21
C THR A 33 -21.44 -7.17 42.78
N SER A 34 -22.72 -7.33 42.48
CA SER A 34 -23.29 -7.02 41.16
C SER A 34 -23.08 -5.56 40.78
N VAL A 35 -23.35 -4.64 41.70
CA VAL A 35 -23.19 -3.20 41.52
C VAL A 35 -21.73 -2.85 41.21
N LEU A 36 -20.77 -3.40 41.97
CA LEU A 36 -19.34 -3.14 41.77
C LEU A 36 -18.79 -3.76 40.49
N VAL A 37 -19.28 -4.94 40.08
CA VAL A 37 -18.90 -5.56 38.81
C VAL A 37 -19.36 -4.70 37.64
N VAL A 38 -20.63 -4.28 37.63
CA VAL A 38 -21.19 -3.43 36.57
C VAL A 38 -20.48 -2.07 36.53
N TYR A 39 -20.13 -1.52 37.69
CA TYR A 39 -19.31 -0.31 37.78
C TYR A 39 -17.96 -0.49 37.09
N LEU A 40 -17.22 -1.57 37.38
CA LEU A 40 -15.93 -1.84 36.75
C LEU A 40 -16.03 -2.11 35.25
N LYS A 41 -17.06 -2.83 34.79
CA LYS A 41 -17.30 -3.06 33.36
C LYS A 41 -17.41 -1.74 32.58
N ARG A 42 -17.92 -0.66 33.19
CA ARG A 42 -17.99 0.67 32.56
C ARG A 42 -16.64 1.28 32.24
N PHE A 43 -15.60 0.92 33.00
CA PHE A 43 -14.22 1.32 32.72
C PHE A 43 -13.50 0.37 31.75
N GLY A 44 -14.19 -0.64 31.21
CA GLY A 44 -13.65 -1.58 30.22
C GLY A 44 -13.03 -2.85 30.82
N TYR A 45 -13.16 -3.08 32.13
CA TYR A 45 -12.66 -4.30 32.75
C TYR A 45 -13.52 -5.51 32.35
N LYS A 46 -12.89 -6.57 31.87
CA LYS A 46 -13.53 -7.86 31.57
C LYS A 46 -13.65 -8.68 32.86
N ILE A 47 -14.72 -8.44 33.61
CA ILE A 47 -14.98 -9.09 34.89
C ILE A 47 -16.26 -9.92 34.79
N GLU A 48 -16.14 -11.21 35.05
CA GLU A 48 -17.27 -12.13 35.16
C GLU A 48 -17.20 -12.82 36.51
N PRO A 49 -18.30 -12.82 37.30
CA PRO A 49 -18.35 -13.59 38.53
C PRO A 49 -18.32 -15.09 38.20
N PRO A 50 -17.56 -15.91 38.94
CA PRO A 50 -17.58 -17.36 38.79
C PRO A 50 -18.99 -17.94 38.91
N SER A 51 -19.30 -18.97 38.10
CA SER A 51 -20.63 -19.59 38.03
C SER A 51 -20.97 -20.47 39.23
N THR A 52 -19.96 -20.98 39.94
CA THR A 52 -20.11 -21.81 41.14
C THR A 52 -19.71 -21.03 42.39
N MET A 53 -20.64 -20.94 43.35
CA MET A 53 -20.45 -20.23 44.63
C MET A 53 -19.56 -20.99 45.63
N GLU A 54 -19.33 -22.29 45.39
CA GLU A 54 -18.52 -23.16 46.24
C GLU A 54 -17.15 -23.40 45.61
N ASN A 55 -16.24 -22.42 45.69
CA ASN A 55 -14.81 -22.69 45.53
C ASN A 55 -13.91 -21.52 45.94
N ASN A 56 -12.64 -21.82 46.20
CA ASN A 56 -11.56 -20.84 46.41
C ASN A 56 -11.55 -19.71 45.35
N GLU A 57 -12.01 -20.01 44.13
CA GLU A 57 -12.14 -19.06 43.03
C GLU A 57 -13.09 -17.89 43.34
N TYR A 58 -14.24 -18.15 43.98
CA TYR A 58 -15.17 -17.09 44.36
C TYR A 58 -14.59 -16.19 45.48
N HIS A 59 -13.81 -16.77 46.40
CA HIS A 59 -13.06 -16.00 47.39
C HIS A 59 -11.98 -15.12 46.74
N LEU A 60 -11.18 -15.69 45.85
CA LEU A 60 -10.15 -14.96 45.11
C LEU A 60 -10.74 -13.84 44.25
N PHE A 61 -11.87 -14.10 43.60
CA PHE A 61 -12.63 -13.10 42.85
C PHE A 61 -13.01 -11.91 43.75
N ARG A 62 -13.64 -12.18 44.90
CA ARG A 62 -14.04 -11.13 45.85
C ARG A 62 -12.84 -10.33 46.38
N ILE A 63 -11.72 -10.99 46.68
CA ILE A 63 -10.48 -10.30 47.10
C ILE A 63 -9.98 -9.37 45.99
N LYS A 64 -9.96 -9.83 44.73
CA LYS A 64 -9.56 -9.00 43.59
C LYS A 64 -10.52 -7.83 43.39
N LEU A 65 -11.83 -8.07 43.47
CA LEU A 65 -12.85 -7.04 43.35
C LEU A 65 -12.66 -5.94 44.41
N VAL A 66 -12.51 -6.34 45.67
CA VAL A 66 -12.27 -5.40 46.79
C VAL A 66 -11.00 -4.59 46.56
N LYS A 67 -9.89 -5.22 46.19
CA LYS A 67 -8.62 -4.50 45.93
C LYS A 67 -8.77 -3.45 44.83
N GLN A 68 -9.47 -3.78 43.74
CA GLN A 68 -9.67 -2.84 42.63
C GLN A 68 -10.59 -1.68 43.02
N ILE A 69 -11.67 -1.96 43.75
CA ILE A 69 -12.58 -0.92 44.23
C ILE A 69 -11.91 -0.03 45.28
N ASP A 70 -11.17 -0.60 46.23
CA ASP A 70 -10.39 0.16 47.21
C ASP A 70 -9.37 1.07 46.54
N HIS A 71 -8.67 0.58 45.51
CA HIS A 71 -7.77 1.41 44.72
C HIS A 71 -8.49 2.60 44.08
N MET A 72 -9.63 2.38 43.42
CA MET A 72 -10.40 3.48 42.82
C MET A 72 -10.97 4.46 43.85
N LEU A 73 -11.39 3.97 45.01
CA LEU A 73 -11.85 4.83 46.11
C LEU A 73 -10.71 5.72 46.61
N LYS A 74 -9.48 5.19 46.70
CA LYS A 74 -8.28 5.92 47.12
C LYS A 74 -7.83 6.99 46.14
N ILE A 75 -8.09 6.83 44.84
CA ILE A 75 -7.87 7.90 43.86
C ILE A 75 -8.69 9.15 44.21
N THR A 76 -9.91 8.95 44.72
CA THR A 76 -10.81 10.07 45.07
C THR A 76 -10.67 10.51 46.52
N ASN A 77 -10.37 9.58 47.43
CA ASN A 77 -10.18 9.83 48.85
C ASN A 77 -9.21 8.80 49.44
N GLU A 78 -7.94 9.19 49.59
CA GLU A 78 -6.86 8.34 50.09
C GLU A 78 -7.12 7.75 51.48
N SER A 79 -7.85 8.47 52.34
CA SER A 79 -8.22 8.02 53.68
C SER A 79 -9.35 6.99 53.71
N TYR A 80 -10.04 6.77 52.59
CA TYR A 80 -11.13 5.80 52.52
C TYR A 80 -10.57 4.38 52.48
N VAL A 81 -11.13 3.51 53.32
CA VAL A 81 -10.73 2.10 53.41
C VAL A 81 -11.92 1.21 53.11
N PHE A 82 -11.83 0.49 51.98
CA PHE A 82 -12.77 -0.56 51.60
C PHE A 82 -12.12 -1.94 51.78
N THR A 83 -12.67 -2.72 52.69
CA THR A 83 -12.14 -4.03 53.06
C THR A 83 -13.03 -5.15 52.56
N TYR A 84 -12.52 -6.37 52.63
CA TYR A 84 -13.29 -7.57 52.33
C TYR A 84 -14.55 -7.68 53.19
N TYR A 85 -14.46 -7.26 54.46
CA TYR A 85 -15.59 -7.27 55.39
C TYR A 85 -16.74 -6.38 54.92
N ASP A 86 -16.41 -5.23 54.32
CA ASP A 86 -17.40 -4.29 53.83
C ASP A 86 -18.17 -4.82 52.60
N LEU A 87 -17.59 -5.79 51.88
CA LEU A 87 -18.26 -6.49 50.79
C LEU A 87 -19.19 -7.60 51.30
N ILE A 88 -18.71 -8.46 52.19
CA ILE A 88 -19.47 -9.62 52.70
C ILE A 88 -20.53 -9.25 53.74
N ARG A 89 -20.32 -8.15 54.47
CA ARG A 89 -21.23 -7.61 55.49
C ARG A 89 -21.43 -6.11 55.28
N PRO A 90 -22.09 -5.73 54.17
CA PRO A 90 -22.26 -4.34 53.82
C PRO A 90 -23.18 -3.63 54.83
N THR A 91 -22.86 -2.38 55.16
CA THR A 91 -23.68 -1.55 56.04
C THR A 91 -24.31 -0.40 55.24
N PRO A 92 -25.58 -0.04 55.49
CA PRO A 92 -26.29 0.98 54.71
C PRO A 92 -25.52 2.30 54.58
N LYS A 93 -24.93 2.76 55.69
CA LYS A 93 -24.17 4.02 55.76
C LYS A 93 -22.90 3.96 54.90
N LYS A 94 -22.10 2.90 55.06
CA LYS A 94 -20.81 2.77 54.36
C LYS A 94 -21.02 2.50 52.87
N THR A 95 -21.97 1.64 52.51
CA THR A 95 -22.37 1.37 51.12
C THR A 95 -22.84 2.64 50.42
N SER A 96 -23.74 3.40 51.04
CA SER A 96 -24.22 4.67 50.49
C SER A 96 -23.08 5.68 50.26
N GLN A 97 -22.14 5.78 51.20
CA GLN A 97 -21.01 6.68 51.09
C GLN A 97 -20.05 6.24 49.97
N MET A 98 -19.75 4.95 49.88
CA MET A 98 -18.89 4.36 48.86
C MET A 98 -19.45 4.61 47.46
N LEU A 99 -20.73 4.27 47.23
CA LEU A 99 -21.37 4.46 45.91
C LEU A 99 -21.39 5.92 45.49
N ARG A 100 -21.53 6.86 46.44
CA ARG A 100 -21.43 8.29 46.14
C ARG A 100 -20.03 8.69 45.66
N ILE A 101 -18.99 8.19 46.32
CA ILE A 101 -17.59 8.47 45.92
C ILE A 101 -17.33 7.91 44.52
N LEU A 102 -17.74 6.65 44.28
CA LEU A 102 -17.59 5.99 42.99
C LEU A 102 -18.37 6.70 41.87
N LEU A 103 -19.60 7.15 42.13
CA LEU A 103 -20.39 7.88 41.15
C LEU A 103 -19.74 9.22 40.78
N ASN A 104 -19.21 9.95 41.77
CA ASN A 104 -18.48 11.19 41.53
C ASN A 104 -17.23 10.96 40.68
N TYR A 105 -16.45 9.92 40.98
CA TYR A 105 -15.29 9.56 40.18
C TYR A 105 -15.66 9.21 38.74
N LEU A 106 -16.77 8.48 38.55
CA LEU A 106 -17.26 8.14 37.21
C LEU A 106 -17.65 9.39 36.41
N PHE A 107 -18.30 10.36 37.03
CA PHE A 107 -18.62 11.63 36.36
C PHE A 107 -17.39 12.44 36.00
N TYR A 108 -16.42 12.54 36.91
CA TYR A 108 -15.13 13.15 36.60
C TYR A 108 -14.45 12.44 35.42
N TYR A 109 -14.37 11.10 35.45
CA TYR A 109 -13.78 10.31 34.39
C TYR A 109 -14.49 10.51 33.04
N ASN A 110 -15.82 10.53 33.02
CA ASN A 110 -16.58 10.75 31.79
C ASN A 110 -16.34 12.16 31.22
N MET A 111 -16.33 13.20 32.07
CA MET A 111 -16.03 14.56 31.64
C MET A 111 -14.62 14.67 31.05
N TYR A 112 -13.63 14.09 31.74
CA TYR A 112 -12.25 14.05 31.26
C TYR A 112 -12.11 13.25 29.96
N LYS A 113 -12.79 12.11 29.84
CA LYS A 113 -12.81 11.28 28.63
C LYS A 113 -13.42 12.04 27.45
N GLU A 114 -14.50 12.77 27.65
CA GLU A 114 -15.09 13.63 26.62
C GLU A 114 -14.13 14.76 26.21
N GLU A 115 -13.45 15.39 27.16
CA GLU A 115 -12.47 16.44 26.89
C GLU A 115 -11.27 15.93 26.09
N VAL A 116 -10.69 14.80 26.50
CA VAL A 116 -9.60 14.14 25.78
C VAL A 116 -10.03 13.71 24.38
N PHE A 117 -11.23 13.14 24.21
CA PHE A 117 -11.71 12.78 22.88
C PHE A 117 -11.94 13.99 21.97
N LYS A 118 -12.41 15.13 22.52
CA LYS A 118 -12.49 16.38 21.76
C LYS A 118 -11.11 16.85 21.30
N MET A 119 -10.09 16.73 22.15
CA MET A 119 -8.71 17.12 21.81
C MET A 119 -8.08 16.20 20.75
N VAL A 120 -8.35 14.89 20.79
CA VAL A 120 -7.77 13.90 19.87
C VAL A 120 -8.54 13.82 18.54
N GLY A 121 -9.80 14.27 18.48
CA GLY A 121 -10.62 14.24 17.27
C GLY A 121 -10.01 15.00 16.10
N LYS A 122 -9.43 16.18 16.34
CA LYS A 122 -8.81 16.99 15.28
C LYS A 122 -7.55 16.32 14.69
N PRO A 123 -6.54 15.91 15.48
CA PRO A 123 -5.40 15.14 14.96
C PRO A 123 -5.80 13.84 14.25
N LEU A 124 -6.82 13.15 14.74
CA LEU A 124 -7.29 11.90 14.12
C LEU A 124 -7.91 12.16 12.73
N ASN A 125 -8.72 13.21 12.61
CA ASN A 125 -9.30 13.62 11.33
C ASN A 125 -8.20 14.07 10.35
N GLU A 126 -7.23 14.86 10.81
CA GLU A 126 -6.09 15.28 10.00
C GLU A 126 -5.28 14.08 9.47
N LEU A 127 -5.09 13.05 10.30
CA LEU A 127 -4.42 11.82 9.90
C LEU A 127 -5.24 11.03 8.87
N GLN A 128 -6.56 10.94 9.04
CA GLN A 128 -7.46 10.30 8.07
C GLN A 128 -7.44 11.04 6.72
N ASP A 129 -7.53 12.37 6.74
CA ASP A 129 -7.46 13.20 5.53
C ASP A 129 -6.12 13.07 4.83
N LEU A 130 -5.01 13.06 5.58
CA LEU A 130 -3.68 12.87 5.02
C LEU A 130 -3.55 11.49 4.37
N LYS A 131 -4.03 10.44 5.03
CA LYS A 131 -4.03 9.07 4.49
C LYS A 131 -4.84 8.98 3.20
N ALA A 132 -6.01 9.61 3.15
CA ALA A 132 -6.84 9.66 1.94
C ALA A 132 -6.14 10.39 0.78
N ARG A 133 -5.46 11.51 1.06
CA ARG A 133 -4.66 12.23 0.06
C ARG A 133 -3.51 11.40 -0.48
N VAL A 134 -2.75 10.74 0.40
CA VAL A 134 -1.63 9.88 0.00
C VAL A 134 -2.11 8.74 -0.90
N GLU A 135 -3.21 8.07 -0.54
CA GLU A 135 -3.73 6.98 -1.36
C GLU A 135 -4.21 7.48 -2.73
N LYS A 136 -4.91 8.63 -2.78
CA LYS A 136 -5.33 9.25 -4.04
C LYS A 136 -4.14 9.56 -4.93
N THR A 137 -3.09 10.20 -4.39
CA THR A 137 -1.87 10.51 -5.15
C THR A 137 -1.15 9.24 -5.61
N ARG A 138 -1.13 8.18 -4.80
CA ARG A 138 -0.54 6.89 -5.20
C ARG A 138 -1.27 6.32 -6.41
N CYS A 139 -2.61 6.24 -6.35
CA CYS A 139 -3.42 5.72 -7.46
C CYS A 139 -3.26 6.55 -8.74
N GLU A 140 -3.22 7.88 -8.64
CA GLU A 140 -3.00 8.77 -9.79
C GLU A 140 -1.62 8.56 -10.42
N ASN A 141 -0.58 8.41 -9.60
CA ASN A 141 0.77 8.15 -10.08
C ASN A 141 0.90 6.77 -10.74
N GLU A 142 0.32 5.73 -10.15
CA GLU A 142 0.28 4.39 -10.74
C GLU A 142 -0.41 4.40 -12.12
N ARG A 143 -1.52 5.14 -12.24
CA ARG A 143 -2.22 5.30 -13.53
C ARG A 143 -1.37 6.03 -14.56
N ARG A 144 -0.80 7.19 -14.20
CA ARG A 144 0.10 7.96 -15.09
C ARG A 144 1.29 7.13 -15.55
N GLN A 145 1.86 6.30 -14.68
CA GLN A 145 2.97 5.44 -15.02
C GLN A 145 2.56 4.35 -16.02
N LYS A 146 1.38 3.75 -15.85
CA LYS A 146 0.84 2.77 -16.81
C LYS A 146 0.63 3.39 -18.18
N ASP A 147 0.03 4.58 -18.23
CA ASP A 147 -0.26 5.28 -19.49
C ASP A 147 1.04 5.63 -20.23
N LYS A 148 2.03 6.24 -19.53
CA LYS A 148 3.37 6.52 -20.10
C LYS A 148 4.08 5.27 -20.59
N ASN A 149 4.01 4.17 -19.82
CA ASN A 149 4.64 2.92 -20.22
C ASN A 149 3.97 2.33 -21.48
N ALA A 150 2.67 2.51 -21.67
CA ALA A 150 1.96 2.09 -22.87
C ALA A 150 2.39 2.90 -24.09
N GLU A 151 2.49 4.23 -23.97
CA GLU A 151 2.97 5.12 -25.03
C GLU A 151 4.41 4.78 -25.45
N LEU A 152 5.29 4.55 -24.47
CA LEU A 152 6.68 4.16 -24.74
C LEU A 152 6.77 2.81 -25.45
N LYS A 153 5.96 1.83 -25.04
CA LYS A 153 5.91 0.52 -25.71
C LYS A 153 5.46 0.64 -27.16
N GLN A 154 4.42 1.43 -27.42
CA GLN A 154 3.95 1.68 -28.78
C GLN A 154 5.03 2.38 -29.63
N SER A 155 5.71 3.37 -29.06
CA SER A 155 6.81 4.08 -29.75
C SER A 155 7.97 3.15 -30.09
N ILE A 156 8.38 2.27 -29.14
CA ILE A 156 9.42 1.27 -29.37
C ILE A 156 9.00 0.31 -30.48
N GLN A 157 7.74 -0.13 -30.49
CA GLN A 157 7.24 -1.02 -31.53
C GLN A 157 7.33 -0.36 -32.92
N MET A 158 6.86 0.87 -33.07
CA MET A 158 6.94 1.60 -34.34
C MET A 158 8.38 1.78 -34.83
N LEU A 159 9.31 2.10 -33.91
CA LEU A 159 10.72 2.23 -34.25
C LEU A 159 11.33 0.90 -34.69
N ASN A 160 10.98 -0.20 -34.03
CA ASN A 160 11.45 -1.54 -34.42
C ASN A 160 10.92 -1.96 -35.80
N GLU A 161 9.66 -1.68 -36.09
CA GLU A 161 9.07 -1.92 -37.40
C GLU A 161 9.78 -1.11 -38.50
N GLY A 162 10.01 0.19 -38.25
CA GLY A 162 10.77 1.05 -39.18
C GLY A 162 12.22 0.61 -39.38
N LEU A 163 12.88 0.14 -38.33
CA LEU A 163 14.26 -0.38 -38.39
C LEU A 163 14.32 -1.68 -39.18
N SER A 164 13.32 -2.55 -39.04
CA SER A 164 13.20 -3.78 -39.83
C SER A 164 13.04 -3.45 -41.33
N THR A 165 12.15 -2.52 -41.68
CA THR A 165 11.96 -2.09 -43.08
C THR A 165 13.24 -1.50 -43.66
N SER A 166 13.89 -0.60 -42.91
CA SER A 166 15.15 0.02 -43.34
C SER A 166 16.26 -1.02 -43.55
N ARG A 167 16.29 -2.08 -42.74
CA ARG A 167 17.25 -3.17 -42.86
C ARG A 167 17.00 -4.03 -44.11
N GLU A 168 15.75 -4.30 -44.44
CA GLU A 168 15.41 -5.03 -45.67
C GLU A 168 15.74 -4.17 -46.90
N GLU A 169 15.41 -2.88 -46.88
CA GLU A 169 15.81 -1.95 -47.94
C GLU A 169 17.33 -1.95 -48.14
N LEU A 170 18.11 -1.80 -47.05
CA LEU A 170 19.56 -1.85 -47.12
C LEU A 170 20.08 -3.15 -47.75
N LYS A 171 19.50 -4.30 -47.38
CA LYS A 171 19.85 -5.59 -47.98
C LYS A 171 19.59 -5.60 -49.48
N THR A 172 18.43 -5.11 -49.94
CA THR A 172 18.13 -5.03 -51.38
C THR A 172 19.10 -4.10 -52.13
N TYR A 173 19.53 -2.98 -51.51
CA TYR A 173 20.53 -2.09 -52.11
C TYR A 173 21.90 -2.76 -52.21
N VAL A 174 22.31 -3.49 -51.17
CA VAL A 174 23.58 -4.25 -51.18
C VAL A 174 23.57 -5.31 -52.29
N GLU A 175 22.46 -6.06 -52.45
CA GLU A 175 22.29 -7.03 -53.53
C GLU A 175 22.37 -6.37 -54.92
N LYS A 176 21.70 -5.23 -55.12
CA LYS A 176 21.77 -4.44 -56.36
C LYS A 176 23.18 -3.95 -56.67
N ILE A 177 23.92 -3.47 -55.66
CA ILE A 177 25.32 -3.05 -55.81
C ILE A 177 26.18 -4.24 -56.23
N GLY A 178 26.00 -5.40 -55.58
CA GLY A 178 26.69 -6.64 -55.95
C GLY A 178 26.45 -7.05 -57.40
N ALA A 179 25.19 -7.03 -57.85
CA ALA A 179 24.82 -7.33 -59.23
C ALA A 179 25.49 -6.36 -60.22
N LYS A 180 25.38 -5.05 -60.00
CA LYS A 180 26.03 -4.04 -60.85
C LYS A 180 27.55 -4.20 -60.90
N LYS A 181 28.19 -4.52 -59.79
CA LYS A 181 29.64 -4.78 -59.76
C LYS A 181 30.01 -6.00 -60.60
N GLY A 182 29.18 -7.05 -60.57
CA GLY A 182 29.33 -8.22 -61.44
C GLY A 182 29.19 -7.88 -62.93
N ASP A 183 28.24 -7.01 -63.28
CA ASP A 183 28.04 -6.56 -64.67
C ASP A 183 29.20 -5.67 -65.14
N ILE A 184 29.70 -4.76 -64.29
CA ILE A 184 30.91 -3.98 -64.58
C ILE A 184 32.09 -4.90 -64.89
N GLY A 185 32.34 -5.93 -64.07
CA GLY A 185 33.43 -6.88 -64.32
C GLY A 185 33.24 -7.79 -65.55
N LYS A 186 32.02 -7.91 -66.09
CA LYS A 186 31.80 -8.55 -67.41
C LYS A 186 32.15 -7.59 -68.53
N LEU A 187 31.68 -6.33 -68.45
CA LEU A 187 31.98 -5.30 -69.42
C LEU A 187 33.49 -5.00 -69.50
N GLU A 188 34.18 -4.98 -68.37
CA GLU A 188 35.65 -4.81 -68.33
C GLU A 188 36.36 -5.93 -69.10
N ARG A 189 35.96 -7.19 -68.92
CA ARG A 189 36.50 -8.32 -69.68
C ARG A 189 36.19 -8.24 -71.18
N GLU A 190 34.97 -7.84 -71.53
CA GLU A 190 34.58 -7.66 -72.93
C GLU A 190 35.39 -6.53 -73.59
N ILE A 191 35.66 -5.44 -72.87
CA ILE A 191 36.54 -4.36 -73.32
C ILE A 191 37.97 -4.88 -73.51
N GLU A 192 38.53 -5.66 -72.59
CA GLU A 192 39.86 -6.27 -72.74
C GLU A 192 39.92 -7.16 -73.99
N GLU A 193 38.93 -8.04 -74.21
CA GLU A 193 38.87 -8.90 -75.39
C GLU A 193 38.78 -8.09 -76.70
N LEU A 194 37.97 -7.03 -76.73
CA LEU A 194 37.86 -6.14 -77.89
C LEU A 194 39.16 -5.36 -78.13
N THR A 195 39.82 -4.93 -77.07
CA THR A 195 41.11 -4.21 -77.16
C THR A 195 42.19 -5.12 -77.75
N GLU A 196 42.25 -6.38 -77.33
CA GLU A 196 43.19 -7.35 -77.89
C GLU A 196 42.87 -7.67 -79.36
N LYS A 197 41.59 -7.86 -79.71
CA LYS A 197 41.17 -8.01 -81.11
C LYS A 197 41.54 -6.80 -81.97
N GLN A 198 41.36 -5.58 -81.45
CA GLN A 198 41.74 -4.37 -82.16
C GLN A 198 43.24 -4.32 -82.41
N LYS A 199 44.05 -4.67 -81.42
CA LYS A 199 45.51 -4.75 -81.54
C LYS A 199 45.91 -5.79 -82.61
N GLN A 200 45.31 -6.98 -82.57
CA GLN A 200 45.55 -8.03 -83.57
C GLN A 200 45.20 -7.56 -84.99
N LEU A 201 44.03 -6.92 -85.17
CA LEU A 201 43.62 -6.35 -86.46
C LEU A 201 44.55 -5.23 -86.94
N GLN A 202 45.07 -4.41 -86.02
CA GLN A 202 46.04 -3.36 -86.35
C GLN A 202 47.38 -3.96 -86.79
N GLU A 203 47.85 -5.02 -86.13
CA GLU A 203 49.03 -5.77 -86.54
C GLU A 203 48.84 -6.42 -87.92
N ASP A 204 47.69 -7.05 -88.16
CA ASP A 204 47.35 -7.66 -89.45
C ASP A 204 47.23 -6.61 -90.56
N LYS A 205 46.62 -5.45 -90.27
CA LYS A 205 46.59 -4.31 -91.18
C LYS A 205 48.00 -3.86 -91.54
N ASN A 206 48.88 -3.69 -90.56
CA ASN A 206 50.28 -3.29 -90.80
C ASN A 206 51.04 -4.35 -91.61
N ARG A 207 50.82 -5.64 -91.35
CA ARG A 207 51.37 -6.75 -92.15
C ARG A 207 50.89 -6.72 -93.59
N LEU A 208 49.60 -6.46 -93.81
CA LEU A 208 49.02 -6.36 -95.16
C LEU A 208 49.53 -5.12 -95.88
N LEU A 209 49.61 -3.97 -95.22
CA LEU A 209 50.25 -2.76 -95.77
C LEU A 209 51.71 -3.02 -96.17
N ASN A 210 52.47 -3.77 -95.37
CA ASN A 210 53.84 -4.16 -95.72
C ASN A 210 53.92 -5.20 -96.85
N LYS A 211 52.82 -5.91 -97.16
CA LYS A 211 52.70 -6.84 -98.30
C LYS A 211 52.15 -6.16 -99.55
N VAL A 212 51.53 -4.99 -99.41
CA VAL A 212 51.22 -4.12 -100.55
C VAL A 212 52.55 -3.53 -101.00
N VAL A 213 53.12 -4.18 -102.01
CA VAL A 213 54.18 -3.65 -102.87
C VAL A 213 53.81 -2.20 -103.22
N SER A 214 54.75 -1.26 -103.02
CA SER A 214 54.61 0.11 -103.51
C SER A 214 54.15 0.05 -104.96
N ASN A 215 53.13 0.81 -105.33
CA ASN A 215 52.59 0.85 -106.69
C ASN A 215 53.66 1.23 -107.75
N ASP A 216 54.86 1.63 -107.32
CA ASP A 216 56.02 1.88 -108.17
C ASP A 216 56.69 0.58 -108.70
N GLU A 217 56.61 -0.56 -108.01
CA GLU A 217 57.28 -1.81 -108.45
C GLU A 217 56.42 -2.69 -109.38
N PHE A 218 55.13 -2.39 -109.57
CA PHE A 218 54.26 -3.15 -110.48
C PHE A 218 54.40 -2.71 -111.96
N GLN A 219 55.05 -1.57 -112.23
CA GLN A 219 55.28 -1.11 -113.62
C GLN A 219 56.50 -1.73 -114.30
N GLU A 220 57.40 -2.41 -113.57
CA GLU A 220 58.61 -3.02 -114.17
C GLU A 220 58.45 -4.50 -114.57
N LEU A 221 57.35 -5.17 -114.21
CA LEU A 221 57.11 -6.58 -114.57
C LEU A 221 56.08 -6.80 -115.68
N GLY A 222 55.78 -5.74 -116.46
CA GLY A 222 54.82 -5.76 -117.57
C GLY A 222 55.34 -5.15 -118.89
N LYS A 223 56.64 -5.19 -119.15
CA LYS A 223 57.23 -4.95 -120.48
C LYS A 223 57.96 -6.18 -120.99
#